data_AF-I1XFX2-F1
#
_entry.id   AF-I1XFX2-F1
#
_cell.length_a   1.000
_cell.length_b   1.000
_cell.length_c   1.000
_cell.angle_alpha   90.00
_cell.angle_beta   90.00
_cell.angle_gamma   90.00
#
_symmetry.space_group_name_H-M   'P 1'
#
loop_
_entity.id
_entity.type
_entity.pdbx_description
1 polymer ?
#
loop_
_entity_poly.entity_id
_entity_poly.type
_entity_poly.pdbx_seq_one_letter_code
_entity_poly.pdbx_strand_id
1 'polypeptide(L)'
;MSCIAGVGGKVPKMVRTARSGRRIVAIDGCKMHCTLACLDNIDVEPDLHLTLSDFGLRKRYGEDCNLEQADSLEAEIKQKLELLQNTTVTESV
;
A
#
# COMPACT_ATOMS: atom_id res chain seq x y z
N MET A 1 -14.12 5.89 -2.32
CA MET A 1 -13.36 4.71 -2.79
C MET A 1 -12.63 5.07 -4.07
N SER A 2 -11.33 4.81 -4.14
CA SER A 2 -10.50 4.93 -5.34
C SER A 2 -9.88 3.57 -5.64
N CYS A 3 -10.08 3.04 -6.85
CA CYS A 3 -9.57 1.72 -7.23
C CYS A 3 -8.21 1.86 -7.91
N ILE A 4 -7.23 1.03 -7.52
CA ILE A 4 -5.89 1.01 -8.12
C ILE A 4 -5.94 0.66 -9.61
N ALA A 5 -6.85 -0.22 -10.05
CA ALA A 5 -7.05 -0.51 -11.47
C ALA A 5 -7.49 0.75 -12.25
N GLY A 6 -8.26 1.64 -11.62
CA GLY A 6 -8.63 2.93 -12.21
C GLY A 6 -7.46 3.92 -12.27
N VAL A 7 -6.52 3.84 -11.32
CA VAL A 7 -5.27 4.62 -11.37
C VAL A 7 -4.38 4.12 -12.51
N GLY A 8 -4.12 2.80 -12.57
CA GLY A 8 -3.33 2.19 -13.64
C GLY A 8 -3.94 2.36 -15.03
N GLY A 9 -5.27 2.32 -15.13
CA GLY A 9 -6.02 2.64 -16.35
C GLY A 9 -6.16 4.14 -16.65
N LYS A 10 -5.51 5.01 -15.87
CA LYS A 10 -5.49 6.48 -16.05
C LYS A 10 -6.88 7.14 -16.06
N VAL A 11 -7.83 6.60 -15.29
CA VAL A 11 -9.17 7.18 -15.14
C VAL A 11 -9.04 8.57 -14.48
N PRO A 12 -9.50 9.67 -15.12
CA PRO A 12 -9.15 11.03 -14.70
C PRO A 12 -9.47 11.34 -13.23
N LYS A 13 -10.61 10.88 -12.73
CA LYS A 13 -11.00 11.09 -11.32
C LYS A 13 -10.07 10.35 -10.35
N MET A 14 -9.59 9.15 -10.71
CA MET A 14 -8.72 8.35 -9.85
C MET A 14 -7.30 8.93 -9.81
N VAL A 15 -6.76 9.34 -10.97
CA VAL A 15 -5.44 9.99 -11.06
C VAL A 15 -5.42 11.30 -10.26
N ARG A 16 -6.47 12.13 -10.38
CA ARG A 16 -6.57 13.36 -9.56
C ARG A 16 -6.58 13.07 -8.07
N THR A 17 -7.29 12.03 -7.62
CA THR A 17 -7.27 11.65 -6.20
C THR A 17 -5.89 11.14 -5.78
N ALA A 18 -5.22 10.32 -6.60
CA ALA A 18 -3.88 9.81 -6.29
C ALA A 18 -2.84 10.95 -6.21
N ARG A 19 -2.96 11.99 -7.05
CA ARG A 19 -2.09 13.18 -7.04
C ARG A 19 -2.53 14.28 -6.06
N SER A 20 -3.48 14.02 -5.17
CA SER A 20 -4.06 15.06 -4.30
C SER A 20 -3.18 15.49 -3.12
N GLY A 21 -1.97 14.91 -2.97
CA GLY A 21 -1.09 15.16 -1.83
C GLY A 21 -1.55 14.51 -0.52
N ARG A 22 -2.57 13.65 -0.59
CA ARG A 22 -2.99 12.83 0.55
C ARG A 22 -1.96 11.72 0.77
N ARG A 23 -1.76 11.33 2.03
CA ARG A 23 -0.96 10.16 2.37
C ARG A 23 -1.47 8.91 1.65
N ILE A 24 -0.56 8.14 1.07
CA ILE A 24 -0.80 6.91 0.33
C ILE A 24 0.00 5.78 0.98
N VAL A 25 -0.69 4.69 1.28
CA VAL A 25 -0.07 3.42 1.65
C VAL A 25 -0.33 2.45 0.51
N ALA A 26 0.73 2.05 -0.19
CA ALA A 26 0.69 1.05 -1.25
C ALA A 26 0.87 -0.35 -0.65
N ILE A 27 -0.06 -1.25 -0.92
CA ILE A 27 0.00 -2.65 -0.48
C ILE A 27 0.03 -3.54 -1.72
N ASP A 28 1.05 -4.37 -1.81
CA ASP A 28 1.21 -5.39 -2.83
C ASP A 28 1.23 -6.78 -2.21
N GLY A 29 0.55 -7.73 -2.84
CA GLY A 29 0.55 -9.13 -2.37
C GLY A 29 1.82 -9.90 -2.70
N CYS A 30 2.63 -9.43 -3.67
CA CYS A 30 3.80 -10.15 -4.16
C CYS A 30 4.83 -9.23 -4.81
N LYS A 31 5.98 -9.80 -5.18
CA LYS A 31 7.12 -9.12 -5.82
C LYS A 31 6.85 -8.53 -7.21
N MET A 32 5.65 -8.72 -7.78
CA MET A 32 5.28 -8.02 -9.02
C MET A 32 5.00 -6.53 -8.79
N HIS A 33 4.70 -6.13 -7.55
CA HIS A 33 4.52 -4.74 -7.15
C HIS A 33 3.54 -3.95 -8.06
N CYS A 34 2.41 -4.57 -8.41
CA CYS A 34 1.45 -3.99 -9.36
C CYS A 34 0.88 -2.64 -8.89
N THR A 35 0.63 -2.49 -7.59
CA THR A 35 0.14 -1.24 -7.00
C THR A 35 1.21 -0.15 -7.13
N LEU A 36 2.45 -0.45 -6.74
CA LEU A 36 3.56 0.49 -6.86
C LEU A 36 3.77 0.92 -8.32
N ALA A 37 3.80 -0.03 -9.26
CA ALA A 37 3.95 0.27 -10.69
C ALA A 37 2.81 1.15 -11.23
N CYS A 38 1.57 0.98 -10.75
CA CYS A 38 0.45 1.84 -11.17
C CYS A 38 0.60 3.28 -10.68
N LEU A 39 1.16 3.48 -9.48
CA LEU A 39 1.42 4.81 -8.92
C LEU A 39 2.61 5.47 -9.62
N ASP A 40 3.70 4.73 -9.85
CA ASP A 40 4.90 5.22 -10.56
C ASP A 40 4.57 5.69 -11.99
N ASN A 41 3.71 4.98 -12.71
CA ASN A 41 3.20 5.37 -14.05
C ASN A 41 2.45 6.71 -14.10
N ILE A 42 2.09 7.27 -12.94
CA ILE A 42 1.48 8.59 -12.82
C ILE A 42 2.31 9.51 -11.92
N ASP A 43 3.61 9.26 -11.76
CA ASP A 43 4.54 10.09 -11.01
C ASP A 43 4.10 10.31 -9.55
N VAL A 44 3.55 9.26 -8.92
CA VAL A 44 3.15 9.28 -7.51
C VAL A 44 3.97 8.26 -6.75
N GLU A 45 4.71 8.73 -5.75
CA GLU A 45 5.37 7.85 -4.77
C GLU A 45 4.47 7.67 -3.54
N PRO A 46 4.26 6.44 -3.04
CA PRO A 46 3.54 6.23 -1.80
C PRO A 46 4.42 6.57 -0.58
N ASP A 47 3.83 7.10 0.48
CA ASP A 47 4.53 7.34 1.75
C ASP A 47 4.99 6.04 2.43
N LEU A 48 4.27 4.94 2.16
CA LEU A 48 4.64 3.61 2.60
C LEU A 48 4.30 2.59 1.52
N HIS A 49 5.26 1.71 1.22
CA HIS A 49 5.04 0.53 0.39
C HIS A 49 5.24 -0.74 1.22
N LEU A 50 4.27 -1.65 1.16
CA LEU A 50 4.28 -2.93 1.83
C LEU A 50 4.11 -4.06 0.82
N THR A 51 4.93 -5.10 0.96
CA THR A 51 4.78 -6.32 0.17
C THR A 51 4.46 -7.49 1.10
N LEU A 52 3.22 -7.97 1.09
CA LEU A 52 2.72 -8.97 2.05
C LEU A 52 3.54 -10.27 2.05
N SER A 53 4.06 -10.68 0.88
CA SER A 53 4.91 -11.87 0.77
C SER A 53 6.22 -11.80 1.56
N ASP A 54 6.69 -10.60 1.89
CA ASP A 54 7.92 -10.38 2.65
C ASP A 54 7.71 -10.68 4.14
N PHE A 55 6.46 -10.59 4.58
CA PHE A 55 6.00 -10.96 5.92
C PHE A 55 5.52 -12.42 5.99
N GLY A 56 5.81 -13.22 4.96
CA GLY A 56 5.46 -14.63 4.92
C GLY A 56 4.06 -14.93 4.36
N LEU A 57 3.21 -13.91 4.14
CA LEU A 57 1.88 -14.09 3.55
C LEU A 57 1.98 -14.23 2.03
N ARG A 58 2.26 -15.45 1.58
CA ARG A 58 2.45 -15.78 0.17
C ARG A 58 1.16 -16.33 -0.44
N LYS A 59 0.88 -15.91 -1.67
CA LYS A 59 -0.19 -16.50 -2.48
C LYS A 59 0.10 -17.99 -2.72
N ARG A 60 -0.81 -18.86 -2.29
CA ARG A 60 -0.83 -20.29 -2.58
C ARG A 60 -2.12 -20.61 -3.33
N TYR A 61 -2.01 -21.36 -4.43
CA TYR A 61 -3.16 -21.60 -5.30
C TYR A 61 -4.05 -22.68 -4.70
N GLY A 62 -5.34 -22.39 -4.56
CA GLY A 62 -6.31 -23.35 -3.99
C GLY A 62 -6.23 -23.49 -2.47
N GLU A 63 -5.51 -22.60 -1.78
CA GLU A 63 -5.40 -22.58 -0.33
C GLU A 63 -5.84 -21.21 0.22
N ASP A 64 -6.59 -21.24 1.32
CA ASP A 64 -6.96 -20.02 2.06
C ASP A 64 -5.79 -19.50 2.90
N CYS A 65 -5.90 -18.22 3.27
CA CYS A 65 -4.96 -17.57 4.18
C CYS A 65 -5.04 -18.21 5.58
N ASN A 66 -3.89 -18.46 6.22
CA ASN A 66 -3.86 -18.76 7.65
C ASN A 66 -4.22 -17.50 8.45
N LEU A 67 -5.28 -17.57 9.26
CA LEU A 67 -5.77 -16.45 10.06
C LEU A 67 -4.74 -15.95 11.07
N GLU A 68 -3.98 -16.83 11.73
CA GLU A 68 -2.95 -16.42 12.69
C GLU A 68 -1.83 -15.60 12.01
N GLN A 69 -1.48 -15.97 10.78
CA GLN A 69 -0.50 -15.23 9.97
C GLN A 69 -1.07 -13.87 9.54
N ALA A 70 -2.35 -13.81 9.18
CA ALA A 70 -3.03 -12.56 8.83
C ALA A 70 -3.11 -11.61 10.03
N ASP A 71 -3.50 -12.11 11.21
CA ASP A 71 -3.65 -11.31 12.44
C ASP A 71 -2.30 -10.74 12.88
N SER A 72 -1.25 -11.57 12.84
CA SER A 72 0.12 -11.14 13.16
C SER A 72 0.60 -10.04 12.20
N LEU A 73 0.30 -10.19 10.91
CA LEU A 73 0.65 -9.20 9.90
C LEU A 73 -0.17 -7.91 10.06
N GLU A 74 -1.45 -8.00 10.39
CA GLU A 74 -2.28 -6.84 10.68
C GLU A 74 -1.70 -6.02 11.84
N ALA A 75 -1.26 -6.68 12.91
CA ALA A 75 -0.63 -6.03 14.05
C ALA A 75 0.67 -5.30 13.64
N GLU A 76 1.53 -5.93 12.85
CA GLU A 76 2.78 -5.31 12.36
C GLU A 76 2.50 -4.10 11.45
N ILE A 77 1.51 -4.21 10.55
CA ILE A 77 1.11 -3.11 9.67
C ILE A 77 0.58 -1.93 10.49
N LYS A 78 -0.27 -2.17 11.50
CA LYS A 78 -0.77 -1.12 12.40
C LYS A 78 0.38 -0.38 13.08
N GLN A 79 1.37 -1.09 13.59
CA GLN A 79 2.55 -0.48 14.22
C GLN A 79 3.34 0.40 13.23
N LYS A 80 3.55 -0.07 11.99
CA LYS A 80 4.20 0.75 10.95
C LYS A 80 3.40 2.02 10.63
N LEU A 81 2.07 1.91 10.55
CA LEU A 81 1.19 3.06 10.29
C LEU A 81 1.23 4.10 11.42
N GLU A 82 1.28 3.66 12.68
CA GLU A 82 1.44 4.55 13.84
C GLU A 82 2.77 5.30 13.80
N LEU A 83 3.86 4.61 13.44
CA LEU A 83 5.18 5.25 13.28
C LEU A 83 5.15 6.32 12.18
N LEU A 84 4.50 6.05 11.04
CA LEU A 84 4.29 7.04 9.97
C LEU A 84 3.45 8.24 10.39
N GLN A 85 2.50 8.08 11.30
CA GLN A 85 1.72 9.21 11.84
C GLN A 85 2.59 10.12 12.73
N ASN A 86 3.56 9.55 13.43
CA ASN A 86 4.42 10.28 14.36
C ASN A 86 5.58 11.01 13.66
N THR A 87 6.04 10.54 12.50
CA THR A 87 7.10 11.21 11.72
C THR A 87 6.67 12.59 11.20
N THR A 88 5.38 12.80 10.93
CA THR A 88 4.87 14.09 10.41
C THR A 88 4.80 15.25 11.42
N VAL A 89 5.20 15.06 12.68
CA VAL A 89 5.16 16.10 13.72
C VAL A 89 6.54 16.78 13.94
N THR A 90 7.62 16.28 13.33
CA THR A 90 8.99 16.75 13.65
C THR A 90 9.67 17.66 12.63
N GLU A 91 9.03 18.01 11.51
CA GLU A 91 9.56 18.99 10.54
C GLU A 91 8.80 20.32 10.59
N SER A 92 8.71 20.90 11.78
CA SER A 92 8.25 22.28 11.98
C SER A 92 9.05 22.93 13.12
N VAL A 93 10.32 23.22 12.84
CA VAL A 93 11.12 24.24 13.55
C VAL A 93 11.87 25.05 12.50
#